data_AF-A0A953BN93-F1
#
_entry.id   AF-A0A953BN93-F1
#
_cell.length_a   1.000
_cell.length_b   1.000
_cell.length_c   1.000
_cell.angle_alpha   90.00
_cell.angle_beta   90.00
_cell.angle_gamma   90.00
#
_symmetry.space_group_name_H-M   'P 1'
#
loop_
_entity.id
_entity.type
_entity.pdbx_description
1 polymer ?
#
loop_
_entity_poly.entity_id
_entity_poly.type
_entity_poly.pdbx_seq_one_letter_code
_entity_poly.pdbx_strand_id
1 'polypeptide(L)'
;MSHRWTSLVVAALFSGLAIWSVPAASAAAASARVVHAAPRVNAQDTLIFKNGRTLVGTIVSESPTTIRFKGEVNGIALDTEFDRSEILRIVRGAATTPDRAPAPATDPAPLAAADPVKPPSAPTVADDPTGKKRVYLIELTGAFGRDISETPLRESLRDAQRLGADIVVLSLQADWKFQGGDAGDDVTNFDALFRAEKIGPVISDEIELWPKAPRVVVWVKKAMGGAAFLPFYSRDIYFSSDGRMGGIGFLKQLMEGVGDEVVREKQYSLRLGHARGVANKHGYAYQIINAMVVKEYVLSAKIEGGRVTYFERMPEGPDEILLTDDGEDERADLLKDVVAGEGNDVLTLNAKLARDLGLSKGTVDTLEDLLIEMGHSRDWSEIKDGRARQILSRWSSDLTSAMRDLRVRIPQRLAEINPGGTFQERTRARGQRKRILQEMQGLFRKYQEVFGEDAAAQEISNLSTQIELLDQEQQRDAQEQRRR
;
A
#
# COMPACT_ATOMS: atom_id res chain seq x y z
N MET A 1 12.66 -26.05 -28.16
CA MET A 1 13.70 -26.55 -27.25
C MET A 1 13.99 -25.47 -26.21
N SER A 2 14.25 -25.90 -24.97
CA SER A 2 14.49 -25.13 -23.72
C SER A 2 13.36 -24.24 -23.18
N HIS A 3 12.58 -24.82 -22.26
CA HIS A 3 11.90 -24.14 -21.15
C HIS A 3 12.92 -23.64 -20.11
N ARG A 4 12.62 -22.55 -19.37
CA ARG A 4 12.44 -22.53 -17.89
C ARG A 4 12.58 -21.13 -17.22
N TRP A 5 11.69 -20.91 -16.25
CA TRP A 5 11.84 -20.17 -14.97
C TRP A 5 11.49 -18.66 -14.89
N THR A 6 10.24 -18.37 -14.49
CA THR A 6 9.89 -17.26 -13.57
C THR A 6 8.52 -17.53 -12.95
N SER A 7 8.45 -18.35 -11.90
CA SER A 7 7.34 -18.46 -10.93
C SER A 7 7.73 -19.47 -9.85
N LEU A 8 8.73 -19.15 -9.00
CA LEU A 8 9.09 -20.00 -7.86
C LEU A 8 10.00 -19.23 -6.88
N VAL A 9 9.42 -18.45 -5.96
CA VAL A 9 10.11 -18.02 -4.73
C VAL A 9 9.27 -18.21 -3.45
N VAL A 10 8.05 -18.75 -3.49
CA VAL A 10 7.30 -19.08 -2.24
C VAL A 10 6.96 -20.57 -2.05
N ALA A 11 7.09 -21.44 -3.06
CA ALA A 11 6.68 -22.85 -2.94
C ALA A 11 7.82 -23.88 -3.11
N ALA A 12 8.94 -23.72 -2.39
CA ALA A 12 10.04 -24.69 -2.43
C ALA A 12 10.67 -24.98 -1.07
N LEU A 13 9.85 -25.23 -0.04
CA LEU A 13 10.21 -26.07 1.10
C LEU A 13 8.97 -26.90 1.44
N PHE A 14 9.10 -28.23 1.46
CA PHE A 14 8.07 -29.24 1.74
C PHE A 14 7.15 -29.68 0.59
N SER A 15 7.70 -30.42 -0.38
CA SER A 15 6.91 -31.37 -1.18
C SER A 15 7.70 -32.67 -1.35
N GLY A 16 7.56 -33.53 -0.34
CA GLY A 16 8.07 -34.89 -0.35
C GLY A 16 7.01 -35.82 0.24
N LEU A 17 6.03 -36.22 -0.59
CA LEU A 17 5.35 -37.51 -0.57
C LEU A 17 4.31 -37.55 -1.71
N ALA A 18 4.57 -38.42 -2.68
CA ALA A 18 3.73 -38.71 -3.82
C ALA A 18 2.52 -39.58 -3.40
N ILE A 19 1.35 -39.38 -4.03
CA ILE A 19 0.38 -40.42 -4.43
C ILE A 19 -0.52 -39.86 -5.56
N TRP A 20 -0.36 -40.45 -6.75
CA TRP A 20 -1.28 -40.85 -7.81
C TRP A 20 -2.54 -40.01 -8.15
N SER A 21 -2.58 -39.65 -9.45
CA SER A 21 -3.63 -39.04 -10.25
C SER A 21 -4.77 -39.99 -10.67
N VAL A 22 -6.00 -39.47 -10.76
CA VAL A 22 -7.04 -39.86 -11.76
C VAL A 22 -7.85 -38.60 -12.12
N PRO A 23 -8.13 -38.31 -13.41
CA PRO A 23 -8.91 -37.15 -13.84
C PRO A 23 -10.41 -37.46 -13.91
N ALA A 24 -11.26 -36.47 -13.61
CA ALA A 24 -12.69 -36.54 -13.90
C ALA A 24 -13.19 -35.21 -14.48
N ALA A 25 -14.14 -35.35 -15.39
CA ALA A 25 -14.48 -34.44 -16.47
C ALA A 25 -15.28 -33.20 -16.05
N SER A 26 -15.18 -32.18 -16.91
CA SER A 26 -16.00 -30.98 -16.96
C SER A 26 -17.51 -31.30 -16.99
N ALA A 27 -18.28 -30.48 -16.26
CA ALA A 27 -19.66 -30.17 -16.60
C ALA A 27 -19.87 -28.67 -16.44
N ALA A 28 -20.12 -28.00 -17.57
CA ALA A 28 -20.47 -26.60 -17.64
C ALA A 28 -21.90 -26.39 -17.11
N ALA A 29 -22.05 -25.49 -16.15
CA ALA A 29 -23.36 -24.97 -15.72
C ALA A 29 -23.52 -23.54 -16.23
N ALA A 30 -24.59 -23.32 -16.99
CA ALA A 30 -24.96 -22.04 -17.58
C ALA A 30 -25.18 -20.97 -16.50
N SER A 31 -24.52 -19.81 -16.64
CA SER A 31 -24.75 -18.64 -15.80
C SER A 31 -25.87 -17.77 -16.38
N ALA A 32 -26.96 -17.62 -15.62
CA ALA A 32 -28.02 -16.67 -15.92
C ALA A 32 -27.54 -15.23 -15.67
N ARG A 33 -27.83 -14.34 -16.62
CA ARG A 33 -27.58 -12.89 -16.52
C ARG A 33 -28.39 -12.28 -15.36
N VAL A 34 -27.71 -11.68 -14.39
CA VAL A 34 -28.32 -10.74 -13.44
C VAL A 34 -28.06 -9.32 -13.95
N VAL A 35 -29.14 -8.57 -14.19
CA VAL A 35 -29.11 -7.15 -14.52
C VAL A 35 -28.85 -6.37 -13.23
N HIS A 36 -27.74 -5.64 -13.15
CA HIS A 36 -27.50 -4.69 -12.06
C HIS A 36 -28.18 -3.35 -12.37
N ALA A 37 -29.18 -3.01 -11.54
CA ALA A 37 -29.70 -1.65 -11.44
C ALA A 37 -28.76 -0.78 -10.60
N ALA A 38 -28.66 0.50 -10.94
CA ALA A 38 -27.83 1.51 -10.29
C ALA A 38 -28.16 1.69 -8.78
N PRO A 39 -27.18 2.04 -7.93
CA PRO A 39 -27.42 2.16 -6.49
C PRO A 39 -28.22 3.43 -6.17
N ARG A 40 -29.33 3.23 -5.45
CA ARG A 40 -30.04 4.32 -4.74
C ARG A 40 -29.34 4.54 -3.41
N VAL A 41 -28.97 5.79 -3.12
CA VAL A 41 -28.45 6.21 -1.82
C VAL A 41 -29.56 6.06 -0.78
N ASN A 42 -29.49 5.01 0.04
CA ASN A 42 -30.36 4.81 1.18
C ASN A 42 -29.52 4.93 2.46
N ALA A 43 -29.99 5.74 3.41
CA ALA A 43 -29.41 5.93 4.73
C ALA A 43 -29.54 4.65 5.58
N GLN A 44 -28.62 3.71 5.38
CA GLN A 44 -28.57 2.44 6.10
C GLN A 44 -27.46 2.46 7.17
N ASP A 45 -27.73 1.79 8.29
CA ASP A 45 -26.78 1.52 9.37
C ASP A 45 -25.86 0.36 9.00
N THR A 46 -24.61 0.41 9.46
CA THR A 46 -23.62 -0.65 9.29
C THR A 46 -23.15 -1.18 10.65
N LEU A 47 -23.27 -2.49 10.85
CA LEU A 47 -22.69 -3.22 11.98
C LEU A 47 -21.34 -3.80 11.57
N ILE A 48 -20.27 -3.46 12.29
CA ILE A 48 -18.93 -4.03 12.14
C ILE A 48 -18.68 -4.95 13.33
N PHE A 49 -18.50 -6.24 13.10
CA PHE A 49 -18.27 -7.25 14.13
C PHE A 49 -16.77 -7.39 14.45
N LYS A 50 -16.44 -7.88 15.66
CA LYS A 50 -15.05 -8.12 16.08
C LYS A 50 -14.32 -9.17 15.23
N ASN A 51 -15.05 -10.05 14.56
CA ASN A 51 -14.51 -11.03 13.62
C ASN A 51 -14.28 -10.48 12.21
N GLY A 52 -14.49 -9.18 11.98
CA GLY A 52 -14.32 -8.52 10.69
C GLY A 52 -15.53 -8.61 9.76
N ARG A 53 -16.62 -9.28 10.14
CA ARG A 53 -17.86 -9.30 9.36
C ARG A 53 -18.55 -7.93 9.40
N THR A 54 -19.14 -7.52 8.29
CA THR A 54 -19.95 -6.31 8.17
C THR A 54 -21.36 -6.63 7.69
N LEU A 55 -22.38 -6.00 8.31
CA LEU A 55 -23.77 -6.07 7.87
C LEU A 55 -24.30 -4.66 7.64
N VAL A 56 -24.99 -4.45 6.51
CA VAL A 56 -25.63 -3.18 6.15
C VAL A 56 -27.15 -3.36 6.16
N GLY A 57 -27.87 -2.43 6.79
CA GLY A 57 -29.29 -2.57 7.07
C GLY A 57 -29.84 -1.50 7.99
N THR A 58 -30.83 -1.81 8.80
CA THR A 58 -31.48 -0.89 9.73
C THR A 58 -31.53 -1.52 11.11
N ILE A 59 -31.03 -0.79 12.12
CA ILE A 59 -31.16 -1.22 13.51
C ILE A 59 -32.57 -0.90 13.97
N VAL A 60 -33.32 -1.94 14.35
CA VAL A 60 -34.71 -1.85 14.79
C VAL A 60 -34.80 -1.49 16.27
N SER A 61 -33.88 -2.01 17.08
CA SER A 61 -33.78 -1.69 18.51
C SER A 61 -32.37 -1.94 19.03
N GLU A 62 -31.95 -1.12 19.99
CA GLU A 62 -30.64 -1.19 20.65
C GLU A 62 -30.85 -1.22 22.17
N SER A 63 -30.33 -2.26 22.83
CA SER A 63 -30.24 -2.37 24.29
C SER A 63 -28.76 -2.38 24.72
N PRO A 64 -28.45 -2.27 26.02
CA PRO A 64 -27.07 -2.36 26.51
C PRO A 64 -26.38 -3.69 26.13
N THR A 65 -27.14 -4.77 25.95
CA THR A 65 -26.61 -6.11 25.70
C THR A 65 -26.89 -6.63 24.29
N THR A 66 -27.93 -6.16 23.60
CA THR A 66 -28.36 -6.72 22.31
C THR A 66 -28.77 -5.66 21.28
N ILE A 67 -28.65 -6.01 20.00
CA ILE A 67 -29.07 -5.18 18.86
C ILE A 67 -29.91 -6.03 17.92
N ARG A 68 -31.17 -5.61 17.67
CA ARG A 68 -32.01 -6.23 16.66
C ARG A 68 -31.82 -5.52 15.33
N PHE A 69 -31.47 -6.29 14.30
CA PHE A 69 -31.03 -5.75 13.02
C PHE A 69 -31.80 -6.39 11.87
N LYS A 70 -32.28 -5.55 10.95
CA LYS A 70 -32.88 -5.97 9.67
C LYS A 70 -31.97 -5.57 8.53
N GLY A 71 -31.46 -6.52 7.78
CA GLY A 71 -30.56 -6.27 6.65
C GLY A 71 -30.74 -7.26 5.51
N GLU A 72 -29.82 -7.22 4.56
CA GLU A 72 -29.81 -8.11 3.40
C GLU A 72 -28.42 -8.73 3.25
N VAL A 73 -28.34 -10.05 3.09
CA VAL A 73 -27.09 -10.76 2.80
C VAL A 73 -27.31 -11.55 1.50
N ASN A 74 -26.58 -11.19 0.45
CA ASN A 74 -26.67 -11.84 -0.86
C ASN A 74 -28.09 -11.93 -1.44
N GLY A 75 -28.92 -10.87 -1.32
CA GLY A 75 -30.29 -10.90 -1.83
C GLY A 75 -31.34 -11.43 -0.86
N ILE A 76 -30.93 -11.94 0.32
CA ILE A 76 -31.82 -12.60 1.28
C ILE A 76 -32.02 -11.68 2.49
N ALA A 77 -33.30 -11.38 2.80
CA ALA A 77 -33.67 -10.59 3.96
C ALA A 77 -33.31 -11.33 5.26
N LEU A 78 -32.66 -10.60 6.18
CA LEU A 78 -32.18 -11.07 7.47
C LEU A 78 -32.83 -10.21 8.57
N ASP A 79 -33.56 -10.82 9.52
CA ASP A 79 -34.03 -10.19 10.77
C ASP A 79 -33.45 -11.02 11.92
N THR A 80 -32.44 -10.49 12.62
CA THR A 80 -31.70 -11.25 13.64
C THR A 80 -31.26 -10.32 14.77
N GLU A 81 -31.18 -10.88 15.97
CA GLU A 81 -30.66 -10.22 17.15
C GLU A 81 -29.20 -10.62 17.38
N PHE A 82 -28.35 -9.62 17.66
CA PHE A 82 -26.92 -9.80 17.89
C PHE A 82 -26.53 -9.30 19.28
N ASP A 83 -25.61 -9.99 19.94
CA ASP A 83 -25.02 -9.52 21.19
C ASP A 83 -24.08 -8.33 20.94
N ARG A 84 -24.21 -7.28 21.75
CA ARG A 84 -23.39 -6.07 21.62
C ARG A 84 -21.91 -6.35 21.86
N SER A 85 -21.58 -7.38 22.64
CA SER A 85 -20.20 -7.81 22.86
C SER A 85 -19.50 -8.32 21.60
N GLU A 86 -20.25 -8.75 20.58
CA GLU A 86 -19.71 -9.22 19.30
C GLU A 86 -19.48 -8.07 18.30
N ILE A 87 -20.07 -6.91 18.56
CA ILE A 87 -20.06 -5.76 17.68
C ILE A 87 -18.88 -4.86 18.07
N LEU A 88 -17.96 -4.64 17.13
CA LEU A 88 -16.81 -3.78 17.30
C LEU A 88 -17.22 -2.30 17.16
N ARG A 89 -18.04 -1.99 16.15
CA ARG A 89 -18.45 -0.62 15.84
C ARG A 89 -19.79 -0.60 15.11
N ILE A 90 -20.58 0.42 15.40
CA ILE A 90 -21.81 0.75 14.68
C ILE A 90 -21.56 2.05 13.93
N VAL A 91 -21.82 2.06 12.62
CA VAL A 91 -21.82 3.29 11.81
C VAL A 91 -23.28 3.57 11.47
N ARG A 92 -23.81 4.68 11.98
CA ARG A 92 -25.20 5.05 11.74
C ARG A 92 -25.37 5.77 10.40
N GLY A 93 -26.40 5.39 9.65
CA GLY A 93 -26.82 6.14 8.47
C GLY A 93 -27.42 7.47 8.90
N ALA A 94 -27.15 8.56 8.17
CA ALA A 94 -27.68 9.87 8.51
C ALA A 94 -29.22 9.89 8.39
N ALA A 95 -29.93 10.01 9.52
CA ALA A 95 -31.38 10.17 9.56
C ALA A 95 -31.76 11.54 10.16
N THR A 96 -32.71 12.20 9.50
CA THR A 96 -33.40 13.42 9.92
C THR A 96 -34.18 13.22 11.22
N THR A 97 -33.95 14.11 12.18
CA THR A 97 -34.64 14.21 13.49
C THR A 97 -36.13 14.50 13.37
N PRO A 98 -36.91 14.12 14.41
CA PRO A 98 -37.66 15.16 15.09
C PRO A 98 -37.61 15.11 16.64
N ASP A 99 -37.41 16.31 17.18
CA ASP A 99 -38.00 16.98 18.36
C ASP A 99 -37.75 16.56 19.83
N ARG A 100 -37.83 17.58 20.68
CA ARG A 100 -37.13 17.82 21.96
C ARG A 100 -38.01 17.61 23.23
N ALA A 101 -37.29 17.47 24.36
CA ALA A 101 -37.63 17.14 25.76
C ALA A 101 -38.62 18.07 26.54
N PRO A 102 -38.90 17.78 27.84
CA PRO A 102 -38.12 18.45 28.91
C PRO A 102 -37.78 17.61 30.19
N ALA A 103 -36.83 18.13 30.97
CA ALA A 103 -36.19 17.64 32.22
C ALA A 103 -36.91 18.13 33.51
N PRO A 104 -36.33 18.20 34.76
CA PRO A 104 -35.12 17.61 35.40
C PRO A 104 -35.36 17.07 36.87
N ALA A 105 -34.35 16.47 37.55
CA ALA A 105 -34.16 16.57 39.02
C ALA A 105 -32.84 15.94 39.58
N THR A 106 -31.99 16.81 40.12
CA THR A 106 -31.15 16.75 41.36
C THR A 106 -30.27 15.54 41.76
N ASP A 107 -28.99 15.86 42.02
CA ASP A 107 -27.95 15.09 42.73
C ASP A 107 -28.26 14.78 44.21
N PRO A 108 -27.57 13.79 44.81
CA PRO A 108 -26.52 14.14 45.78
C PRO A 108 -25.21 13.33 45.63
N ALA A 109 -24.08 13.96 45.96
CA ALA A 109 -22.74 13.36 46.11
C ALA A 109 -22.37 13.24 47.62
N PRO A 110 -21.20 12.68 48.03
CA PRO A 110 -20.30 11.69 47.41
C PRO A 110 -19.90 10.54 48.37
N LEU A 111 -19.38 9.42 47.86
CA LEU A 111 -18.52 8.50 48.63
C LEU A 111 -17.30 8.10 47.79
N ALA A 112 -16.14 8.25 48.40
CA ALA A 112 -14.81 8.17 47.81
C ALA A 112 -14.43 6.74 47.36
N ALA A 113 -13.77 6.64 46.20
CA ALA A 113 -12.94 5.50 45.85
C ALA A 113 -11.87 5.88 44.79
N ALA A 114 -10.62 5.71 45.20
CA ALA A 114 -9.38 5.43 44.45
C ALA A 114 -9.08 6.21 43.15
N ASP A 115 -7.96 6.93 43.18
CA ASP A 115 -7.33 7.61 42.03
C ASP A 115 -7.09 6.66 40.85
N PRO A 116 -7.67 6.90 39.67
CA PRO A 116 -7.24 6.28 38.43
C PRO A 116 -5.95 6.98 37.96
N VAL A 117 -4.89 6.19 37.79
CA VAL A 117 -3.63 6.60 37.15
C VAL A 117 -3.94 7.34 35.85
N LYS A 118 -3.61 8.63 35.84
CA LYS A 118 -3.76 9.53 34.70
C LYS A 118 -3.02 8.92 33.49
N PRO A 119 -3.68 8.68 32.34
CA PRO A 119 -2.98 8.31 31.12
C PRO A 119 -1.99 9.44 30.77
N PRO A 120 -0.79 9.12 30.26
CA PRO A 120 0.21 10.13 29.94
C PRO A 120 -0.42 11.15 29.00
N SER A 121 -0.34 12.41 29.40
CA SER A 121 -0.86 13.53 28.62
C SER A 121 -0.19 13.50 27.25
N ALA A 122 -0.98 13.61 26.20
CA ALA A 122 -0.47 13.78 24.85
C ALA A 122 0.55 14.93 24.85
N PRO A 123 1.72 14.77 24.19
CA PRO A 123 2.69 15.85 24.13
C PRO A 123 2.01 17.05 23.47
N THR A 124 2.07 18.19 24.18
CA THR A 124 1.72 19.49 23.64
C THR A 124 2.53 19.68 22.37
N VAL A 125 1.85 19.89 21.23
CA VAL A 125 2.51 20.31 19.99
C VAL A 125 3.27 21.58 20.33
N ALA A 126 4.61 21.49 20.36
CA ALA A 126 5.44 22.63 20.67
C ALA A 126 5.32 23.62 19.52
N ASP A 127 4.57 24.70 19.73
CA ASP A 127 4.68 25.89 18.89
C ASP A 127 6.11 26.38 18.99
N ASP A 128 6.76 26.57 17.85
CA ASP A 128 8.10 27.15 17.80
C ASP A 128 8.00 28.63 18.25
N PRO A 129 8.66 29.02 19.36
CA PRO A 129 8.63 30.39 19.85
C PRO A 129 9.26 31.40 18.87
N THR A 130 9.92 30.94 17.79
CA THR A 130 10.56 31.79 16.78
C THR A 130 9.65 32.20 15.62
N GLY A 131 8.46 31.59 15.48
CA GLY A 131 7.54 31.83 14.36
C GLY A 131 8.01 31.27 13.01
N LYS A 132 9.08 30.46 12.99
CA LYS A 132 9.59 29.80 11.78
C LYS A 132 8.76 28.58 11.40
N LYS A 133 8.69 28.30 10.11
CA LYS A 133 8.16 27.04 9.56
C LYS A 133 9.10 25.89 9.89
N ARG A 134 8.57 24.88 10.55
CA ARG A 134 9.32 23.68 10.92
C ARG A 134 9.28 22.68 9.78
N VAL A 135 10.45 22.36 9.22
CA VAL A 135 10.59 21.50 8.04
C VAL A 135 11.12 20.13 8.48
N TYR A 136 10.43 19.08 8.08
CA TYR A 136 10.81 17.70 8.37
C TYR A 136 11.15 16.97 7.07
N LEU A 137 12.41 16.53 6.92
CA LEU A 137 12.88 15.81 5.74
C LEU A 137 12.79 14.29 5.94
N ILE A 138 12.14 13.61 4.99
CA ILE A 138 12.08 12.16 4.90
C ILE A 138 12.76 11.75 3.58
N GLU A 139 13.90 11.08 3.68
CA GLU A 139 14.67 10.59 2.53
C GLU A 139 14.20 9.19 2.15
N LEU A 140 13.35 9.09 1.13
CA LEU A 140 12.83 7.83 0.61
C LEU A 140 13.83 7.22 -0.38
N THR A 141 14.74 6.42 0.15
CA THR A 141 15.80 5.74 -0.62
C THR A 141 15.65 4.23 -0.60
N GLY A 142 16.14 3.55 -1.64
CA GLY A 142 16.16 2.09 -1.72
C GLY A 142 15.01 1.52 -2.57
N ALA A 143 14.75 0.22 -2.46
CA ALA A 143 13.82 -0.47 -3.33
C ALA A 143 12.35 -0.15 -2.96
N PHE A 144 11.56 0.23 -3.97
CA PHE A 144 10.13 0.49 -3.81
C PHE A 144 9.36 -0.77 -3.41
N GLY A 145 8.46 -0.66 -2.42
CA GLY A 145 7.73 -1.80 -1.86
C GLY A 145 8.53 -2.68 -0.91
N ARG A 146 9.78 -2.29 -0.59
CA ARG A 146 10.67 -2.98 0.36
C ARG A 146 11.23 -2.01 1.39
N ASP A 147 12.05 -1.05 0.93
CA ASP A 147 12.66 -0.01 1.76
C ASP A 147 11.75 1.22 1.83
N ILE A 148 11.15 1.57 0.69
CA ILE A 148 10.08 2.56 0.59
C ILE A 148 8.76 1.79 0.70
N SER A 149 8.23 1.72 1.92
CA SER A 149 7.01 0.97 2.23
C SER A 149 6.13 1.68 3.26
N GLU A 150 4.92 1.18 3.45
CA GLU A 150 3.85 1.82 4.20
C GLU A 150 4.22 2.04 5.68
N THR A 151 4.71 0.99 6.35
CA THR A 151 5.01 1.02 7.78
C THR A 151 6.05 2.08 8.17
N PRO A 152 7.29 2.08 7.63
CA PRO A 152 8.31 3.06 8.04
C PRO A 152 7.97 4.49 7.59
N LEU A 153 7.22 4.66 6.49
CA LEU A 153 6.73 5.96 6.06
C LEU A 153 5.71 6.52 7.04
N ARG A 154 4.71 5.71 7.43
CA ARG A 154 3.71 6.09 8.43
C ARG A 154 4.34 6.42 9.78
N GLU A 155 5.31 5.63 10.22
CA GLU A 155 6.07 5.91 11.44
C GLU A 155 6.84 7.24 11.36
N SER A 156 7.50 7.50 10.23
CA SER A 156 8.24 8.76 10.00
C SER A 156 7.32 9.98 9.99
N LEU A 157 6.15 9.86 9.39
CA LEU A 157 5.12 10.89 9.35
C LEU A 157 4.50 11.16 10.73
N ARG A 158 4.23 10.11 11.52
CA ARG A 158 3.82 10.28 12.92
C ARG A 158 4.90 10.96 13.77
N ASP A 159 6.18 10.67 13.49
CA ASP A 159 7.29 11.39 14.13
C ASP A 159 7.28 12.88 13.77
N ALA A 160 7.07 13.21 12.48
CA ALA A 160 6.92 14.57 12.00
C ALA A 160 5.73 15.30 12.65
N GLN A 161 4.58 14.63 12.76
CA GLN A 161 3.38 15.16 13.42
C GLN A 161 3.65 15.48 14.90
N ARG A 162 4.27 14.53 15.62
CA ARG A 162 4.62 14.68 17.03
C ARG A 162 5.59 15.84 17.25
N LEU A 163 6.50 16.05 16.31
CA LEU A 163 7.46 17.14 16.32
C LEU A 163 6.88 18.43 15.74
N GLY A 164 5.59 18.50 15.41
CA GLY A 164 4.92 19.73 14.99
C GLY A 164 5.40 20.29 13.66
N ALA A 165 5.77 19.43 12.71
CA ALA A 165 6.17 19.86 11.36
C ALA A 165 5.07 20.70 10.68
N ASP A 166 5.46 21.80 10.05
CA ASP A 166 4.59 22.59 9.17
C ASP A 166 4.72 22.16 7.71
N ILE A 167 5.91 21.67 7.33
CA ILE A 167 6.24 21.18 6.00
C ILE A 167 6.92 19.82 6.15
N VAL A 168 6.44 18.83 5.41
CA VAL A 168 7.11 17.54 5.26
C VAL A 168 7.63 17.42 3.84
N VAL A 169 8.95 17.27 3.69
CA VAL A 169 9.60 17.04 2.41
C VAL A 169 9.90 15.55 2.26
N LEU A 170 9.34 14.93 1.23
CA LEU A 170 9.62 13.56 0.83
C LEU A 170 10.63 13.60 -0.31
N SER A 171 11.91 13.42 -0.01
CA SER A 171 12.97 13.31 -1.03
C SER A 171 12.95 11.89 -1.61
N LEU A 172 12.44 11.73 -2.83
CA LEU A 172 12.22 10.44 -3.46
C LEU A 172 13.37 10.06 -4.40
N GLN A 173 14.09 9.01 -4.02
CA GLN A 173 15.18 8.42 -4.79
C GLN A 173 15.08 6.89 -4.72
N ALA A 174 14.18 6.32 -5.50
CA ALA A 174 13.97 4.88 -5.55
C ALA A 174 15.08 4.18 -6.36
N ASP A 175 15.58 3.07 -5.82
CA ASP A 175 16.42 2.14 -6.56
C ASP A 175 15.62 1.56 -7.72
N TRP A 176 16.17 1.65 -8.92
CA TRP A 176 15.60 1.07 -10.13
C TRP A 176 16.45 -0.12 -10.53
N LYS A 177 16.00 -1.33 -10.17
CA LYS A 177 16.75 -2.59 -10.33
C LYS A 177 15.87 -3.68 -10.93
N PHE A 178 16.40 -4.42 -11.90
CA PHE A 178 15.73 -5.55 -12.55
C PHE A 178 16.69 -6.73 -12.64
N GLN A 179 16.21 -7.94 -12.30
CA GLN A 179 17.00 -9.18 -12.29
C GLN A 179 18.37 -9.10 -11.59
N GLY A 180 18.51 -8.26 -10.55
CA GLY A 180 19.74 -8.16 -9.76
C GLY A 180 20.80 -7.19 -10.30
N GLY A 181 20.52 -6.50 -11.40
CA GLY A 181 21.28 -5.35 -11.88
C GLY A 181 20.46 -4.05 -11.76
N ASP A 182 21.09 -2.91 -12.01
CA ASP A 182 20.35 -1.67 -12.24
C ASP A 182 19.49 -1.85 -13.48
N ALA A 183 18.20 -1.51 -13.35
CA ALA A 183 17.27 -1.54 -14.46
C ALA A 183 17.57 -0.35 -15.36
N GLY A 184 17.57 -0.57 -16.67
CA GLY A 184 17.48 0.53 -17.62
C GLY A 184 16.10 1.18 -17.52
N ASP A 185 15.98 2.39 -18.06
CA ASP A 185 14.72 3.15 -18.09
C ASP A 185 13.63 2.44 -18.95
N ASP A 186 14.01 1.36 -19.67
CA ASP A 186 13.20 0.49 -20.51
C ASP A 186 12.44 -0.62 -19.79
N VAL A 187 12.84 -0.92 -18.56
CA VAL A 187 12.10 -1.85 -17.72
C VAL A 187 10.79 -1.17 -17.31
N THR A 188 9.69 -1.93 -17.25
CA THR A 188 8.42 -1.43 -16.72
C THR A 188 7.95 -2.25 -15.53
N ASN A 189 7.31 -1.56 -14.57
CA ASN A 189 6.76 -2.20 -13.38
C ASN A 189 5.43 -1.56 -12.99
N PHE A 190 4.47 -1.60 -13.91
CA PHE A 190 3.14 -1.06 -13.66
C PHE A 190 2.42 -1.81 -12.51
N ASP A 191 2.63 -3.12 -12.35
CA ASP A 191 1.97 -3.92 -11.30
C ASP A 191 2.28 -3.41 -9.87
N ALA A 192 3.35 -2.63 -9.70
CA ALA A 192 3.64 -1.95 -8.46
C ALA A 192 2.65 -0.80 -8.12
N LEU A 193 1.72 -0.45 -9.02
CA LEU A 193 0.60 0.46 -8.76
C LEU A 193 -0.14 0.08 -7.47
N PHE A 194 -0.52 -1.19 -7.30
CA PHE A 194 -1.27 -1.61 -6.12
C PHE A 194 -0.47 -1.48 -4.82
N ARG A 195 0.87 -1.50 -4.88
CA ARG A 195 1.71 -1.15 -3.73
C ARG A 195 1.68 0.36 -3.50
N ALA A 196 1.76 1.16 -4.56
CA ALA A 196 1.63 2.61 -4.47
C ALA A 196 0.26 3.04 -3.92
N GLU A 197 -0.82 2.32 -4.22
CA GLU A 197 -2.16 2.58 -3.67
C GLU A 197 -2.29 2.34 -2.17
N LYS A 198 -1.39 1.54 -1.60
CA LYS A 198 -1.30 1.36 -0.14
C LYS A 198 -0.43 2.44 0.51
N ILE A 199 0.66 2.82 -0.15
CA ILE A 199 1.63 3.81 0.36
C ILE A 199 1.12 5.24 0.21
N GLY A 200 0.54 5.58 -0.94
CA GLY A 200 0.13 6.93 -1.31
C GLY A 200 -0.86 7.58 -0.34
N PRO A 201 -1.93 6.90 0.10
CA PRO A 201 -2.85 7.45 1.10
C PRO A 201 -2.18 7.83 2.42
N VAL A 202 -1.03 7.24 2.77
CA VAL A 202 -0.27 7.63 3.96
C VAL A 202 0.26 9.06 3.85
N ILE A 203 0.60 9.52 2.64
CA ILE A 203 1.14 10.86 2.39
C ILE A 203 0.09 11.87 1.91
N SER A 204 -1.16 11.44 1.72
CA SER A 204 -2.30 12.30 1.37
C SER A 204 -3.43 12.17 2.40
N ASP A 205 -4.24 11.13 2.25
CA ASP A 205 -5.54 10.97 2.91
C ASP A 205 -5.42 10.86 4.43
N GLU A 206 -4.41 10.11 4.92
CA GLU A 206 -4.17 9.99 6.36
C GLU A 206 -3.74 11.32 6.98
N ILE A 207 -2.98 12.13 6.24
CA ILE A 207 -2.46 13.42 6.72
C ILE A 207 -3.56 14.49 6.74
N GLU A 208 -4.46 14.48 5.75
CA GLU A 208 -5.61 15.40 5.71
C GLU A 208 -6.53 15.26 6.93
N LEU A 209 -6.55 14.10 7.57
CA LEU A 209 -7.33 13.84 8.79
C LEU A 209 -6.66 14.38 10.07
N TRP A 210 -5.43 14.91 9.99
CA TRP A 210 -4.72 15.39 11.17
C TRP A 210 -5.25 16.75 11.64
N PRO A 211 -5.26 17.01 12.97
CA PRO A 211 -5.69 18.31 13.51
C PRO A 211 -4.91 19.49 12.93
N LYS A 212 -3.62 19.28 12.65
CA LYS A 212 -2.73 20.20 11.94
C LYS A 212 -1.99 19.41 10.87
N ALA A 213 -2.53 19.40 9.66
CA ALA A 213 -1.89 18.77 8.52
C ALA A 213 -0.70 19.61 8.04
N PRO A 214 0.54 19.07 7.98
CA PRO A 214 1.64 19.74 7.32
C PRO A 214 1.40 19.84 5.81
N ARG A 215 2.04 20.81 5.16
CA ARG A 215 2.17 20.81 3.70
C ARG A 215 3.13 19.70 3.29
N VAL A 216 2.65 18.72 2.53
CA VAL A 216 3.47 17.61 2.02
C VAL A 216 4.03 17.98 0.66
N VAL A 217 5.34 17.84 0.50
CA VAL A 217 6.07 18.15 -0.73
C VAL A 217 6.83 16.92 -1.17
N VAL A 218 6.71 16.54 -2.44
CA VAL A 218 7.49 15.45 -3.02
C VAL A 218 8.60 16.06 -3.87
N TRP A 219 9.84 15.80 -3.47
CA TRP A 219 11.03 16.21 -4.19
C TRP A 219 11.60 15.01 -4.95
N VAL A 220 11.39 14.99 -6.26
CA VAL A 220 11.72 13.87 -7.15
C VAL A 220 13.17 13.96 -7.60
N LYS A 221 13.99 13.02 -7.13
CA LYS A 221 15.33 12.74 -7.66
C LYS A 221 15.30 11.56 -8.62
N LYS A 222 14.65 10.48 -8.21
CA LYS A 222 14.43 9.31 -9.07
C LYS A 222 13.15 8.58 -8.65
N ALA A 223 12.15 8.60 -9.51
CA ALA A 223 10.84 7.96 -9.31
C ALA A 223 10.48 7.08 -10.51
N MET A 224 11.18 5.95 -10.66
CA MET A 224 10.96 5.00 -11.75
C MET A 224 10.11 3.80 -11.31
N GLY A 225 9.34 3.23 -12.26
CA GLY A 225 8.39 2.14 -12.03
C GLY A 225 7.37 2.46 -10.95
N GLY A 226 7.17 1.54 -9.99
CA GLY A 226 6.16 1.73 -8.93
C GLY A 226 6.29 3.03 -8.14
N ALA A 227 7.52 3.54 -7.96
CA ALA A 227 7.74 4.81 -7.26
C ALA A 227 7.23 6.02 -8.05
N ALA A 228 7.08 5.93 -9.38
CA ALA A 228 6.55 7.00 -10.23
C ALA A 228 5.10 7.36 -9.86
N PHE A 229 4.37 6.48 -9.20
CA PHE A 229 3.01 6.79 -8.75
C PHE A 229 2.97 7.67 -7.50
N LEU A 230 4.01 7.67 -6.65
CA LEU A 230 3.99 8.39 -5.37
C LEU A 230 3.88 9.91 -5.51
N PRO A 231 4.60 10.59 -6.44
CA PRO A 231 4.48 12.04 -6.60
C PRO A 231 3.03 12.50 -6.85
N PHE A 232 2.22 11.70 -7.55
CA PHE A 232 0.82 12.01 -7.84
C PHE A 232 -0.10 12.07 -6.61
N TYR A 233 0.35 11.64 -5.42
CA TYR A 233 -0.39 11.81 -4.16
C TYR A 233 -0.12 13.16 -3.47
N SER A 234 0.84 13.94 -3.97
CA SER A 234 1.09 15.30 -3.50
C SER A 234 0.58 16.31 -4.52
N ARG A 235 0.17 17.50 -4.09
CA ARG A 235 -0.09 18.66 -4.98
C ARG A 235 1.14 19.54 -5.19
N ASP A 236 2.21 19.24 -4.49
CA ASP A 236 3.48 19.95 -4.50
C ASP A 236 4.58 18.97 -4.93
N ILE A 237 4.89 18.97 -6.22
CA ILE A 237 5.98 18.20 -6.80
C ILE A 237 7.08 19.17 -7.24
N TYR A 238 8.31 18.85 -6.88
CA TYR A 238 9.53 19.52 -7.33
C TYR A 238 10.50 18.46 -7.85
N PHE A 239 11.35 18.82 -8.81
CA PHE A 239 12.34 17.90 -9.36
C PHE A 239 13.75 18.36 -9.01
N SER A 240 14.68 17.43 -8.80
CA SER A 240 16.11 17.73 -8.98
C SER A 240 16.43 17.97 -10.45
N SER A 241 17.53 18.67 -10.73
CA SER A 241 17.95 18.99 -12.09
C SER A 241 18.12 17.74 -12.97
N ASP A 242 18.59 16.65 -12.37
CA ASP A 242 18.73 15.32 -12.97
C ASP A 242 17.49 14.43 -12.76
N GLY A 243 16.43 14.95 -12.16
CA GLY A 243 15.23 14.23 -11.77
C GLY A 243 14.56 13.48 -12.92
N ARG A 244 14.09 12.26 -12.63
CA ARG A 244 13.34 11.40 -13.57
C ARG A 244 12.12 10.77 -12.90
N MET A 245 11.02 10.68 -13.65
CA MET A 245 9.77 10.07 -13.23
C MET A 245 9.09 9.34 -14.41
N GLY A 246 8.96 8.02 -14.34
CA GLY A 246 8.51 7.20 -15.48
C GLY A 246 8.65 5.70 -15.24
N GLY A 247 8.81 4.91 -16.30
CA GLY A 247 9.01 3.44 -16.21
C GLY A 247 7.75 2.65 -15.81
N ILE A 248 6.56 3.21 -16.04
CA ILE A 248 5.25 2.56 -15.80
C ILE A 248 4.53 2.23 -17.11
N GLY A 249 5.26 2.23 -18.23
CA GLY A 249 4.74 1.99 -19.57
C GLY A 249 4.25 0.57 -19.84
N PHE A 250 3.80 0.36 -21.07
CA PHE A 250 3.57 -0.96 -21.67
C PHE A 250 2.53 -1.82 -20.93
N LEU A 251 1.51 -1.20 -20.32
CA LEU A 251 0.50 -1.92 -19.53
C LEU A 251 -0.20 -3.06 -20.30
N LYS A 252 -0.52 -2.83 -21.58
CA LYS A 252 -1.19 -3.83 -22.42
C LYS A 252 -0.28 -5.04 -22.69
N GLN A 253 1.00 -4.79 -22.98
CA GLN A 253 2.01 -5.82 -23.21
C GLN A 253 2.26 -6.65 -21.95
N LEU A 254 2.20 -6.02 -20.78
CA LEU A 254 2.32 -6.68 -19.48
C LEU A 254 1.22 -7.74 -19.23
N MET A 255 0.11 -7.67 -19.97
CA MET A 255 -1.00 -8.63 -19.91
C MET A 255 -0.99 -9.64 -21.06
N GLU A 256 -0.13 -9.50 -22.06
CA GLU A 256 -0.08 -10.41 -23.20
C GLU A 256 0.22 -11.85 -22.77
N GLY A 257 -0.46 -12.81 -23.39
CA GLY A 257 -0.29 -14.24 -23.08
C GLY A 257 -0.94 -14.71 -21.78
N VAL A 258 -1.59 -13.83 -20.99
CA VAL A 258 -2.27 -14.19 -19.74
C VAL A 258 -3.79 -14.09 -19.89
N GLY A 259 -4.47 -15.23 -19.77
CA GLY A 259 -5.94 -15.27 -19.72
C GLY A 259 -6.65 -14.94 -21.02
N ASP A 260 -7.98 -14.93 -20.95
CA ASP A 260 -8.88 -14.59 -22.05
C ASP A 260 -8.81 -13.08 -22.38
N GLU A 261 -9.04 -12.73 -23.65
CA GLU A 261 -8.98 -11.35 -24.14
C GLU A 261 -9.89 -10.40 -23.36
N VAL A 262 -11.14 -10.80 -23.09
CA VAL A 262 -12.10 -9.96 -22.35
C VAL A 262 -11.63 -9.75 -20.91
N VAL A 263 -10.96 -10.74 -20.32
CA VAL A 263 -10.39 -10.61 -18.97
C VAL A 263 -9.22 -9.61 -18.99
N ARG A 264 -8.36 -9.66 -20.01
CA ARG A 264 -7.25 -8.71 -20.17
C ARG A 264 -7.77 -7.28 -20.33
N GLU A 265 -8.76 -7.05 -21.19
CA GLU A 265 -9.36 -5.72 -21.38
C GLU A 265 -9.95 -5.15 -20.08
N LYS A 266 -10.60 -6.01 -19.28
CA LYS A 266 -11.11 -5.62 -17.96
C LYS A 266 -10.00 -5.28 -16.98
N GLN A 267 -8.94 -6.08 -16.93
CA GLN A 267 -7.79 -5.81 -16.07
C GLN A 267 -7.07 -4.52 -16.50
N TYR A 268 -6.91 -4.31 -17.81
CA TYR A 268 -6.33 -3.11 -18.40
C TYR A 268 -7.13 -1.86 -18.02
N SER A 269 -8.44 -1.86 -18.30
CA SER A 269 -9.32 -0.73 -17.99
C SER A 269 -9.40 -0.43 -16.49
N LEU A 270 -9.43 -1.46 -15.64
CA LEU A 270 -9.40 -1.31 -14.19
C LEU A 270 -8.10 -0.64 -13.74
N ARG A 271 -6.94 -1.19 -14.12
CA ARG A 271 -5.63 -0.67 -13.73
C ARG A 271 -5.38 0.75 -14.21
N LEU A 272 -5.72 1.04 -15.47
CA LEU A 272 -5.62 2.39 -16.03
C LEU A 272 -6.58 3.35 -15.32
N GLY A 273 -7.80 2.92 -15.02
CA GLY A 273 -8.79 3.70 -14.27
C GLY A 273 -8.29 4.09 -12.88
N HIS A 274 -7.66 3.15 -12.17
CA HIS A 274 -7.01 3.38 -10.87
C HIS A 274 -5.89 4.43 -10.95
N ALA A 275 -4.93 4.25 -11.87
CA ALA A 275 -3.84 5.21 -12.06
C ALA A 275 -4.34 6.63 -12.42
N ARG A 276 -5.34 6.73 -13.30
CA ARG A 276 -6.00 8.02 -13.63
C ARG A 276 -6.70 8.62 -12.43
N GLY A 277 -7.37 7.79 -11.61
CA GLY A 277 -8.07 8.22 -10.41
C GLY A 277 -7.14 8.90 -9.42
N VAL A 278 -5.96 8.34 -9.18
CA VAL A 278 -4.93 8.92 -8.31
C VAL A 278 -4.50 10.30 -8.80
N ALA A 279 -4.13 10.43 -10.08
CA ALA A 279 -3.69 11.69 -10.67
C ALA A 279 -4.80 12.76 -10.62
N ASN A 280 -6.02 12.41 -11.07
CA ASN A 280 -7.15 13.33 -11.10
C ASN A 280 -7.52 13.84 -9.70
N LYS A 281 -7.51 12.96 -8.67
CA LYS A 281 -7.81 13.33 -7.28
C LYS A 281 -6.90 14.44 -6.75
N HIS A 282 -5.66 14.49 -7.21
CA HIS A 282 -4.67 15.47 -6.78
C HIS A 282 -4.44 16.61 -7.79
N GLY A 283 -5.28 16.70 -8.83
CA GLY A 283 -5.29 17.82 -9.77
C GLY A 283 -4.39 17.67 -10.99
N TYR A 284 -3.91 16.46 -11.29
CA TYR A 284 -3.11 16.17 -12.47
C TYR A 284 -3.96 15.67 -13.63
N ALA A 285 -3.60 16.07 -14.85
CA ALA A 285 -4.30 15.68 -16.06
C ALA A 285 -4.13 14.17 -16.34
N TYR A 286 -5.24 13.46 -16.55
CA TYR A 286 -5.20 12.02 -16.84
C TYR A 286 -4.43 11.68 -18.12
N GLN A 287 -4.31 12.63 -19.07
CA GLN A 287 -3.57 12.45 -20.31
C GLN A 287 -2.09 12.15 -20.03
N ILE A 288 -1.50 12.75 -18.99
CA ILE A 288 -0.13 12.44 -18.56
C ILE A 288 -0.02 10.98 -18.15
N ILE A 289 -0.98 10.46 -17.36
CA ILE A 289 -0.99 9.05 -16.98
C ILE A 289 -1.14 8.14 -18.20
N ASN A 290 -1.99 8.49 -19.15
CA ASN A 290 -2.12 7.71 -20.39
C ASN A 290 -0.80 7.64 -21.14
N ALA A 291 -0.16 8.79 -21.36
CA ALA A 291 1.12 8.88 -22.05
C ALA A 291 2.22 8.11 -21.32
N MET A 292 2.21 8.08 -19.98
CA MET A 292 3.20 7.31 -19.20
C MET A 292 3.00 5.79 -19.27
N VAL A 293 1.81 5.31 -19.66
CA VAL A 293 1.37 3.91 -19.45
C VAL A 293 1.03 3.17 -20.74
N VAL A 294 0.45 3.87 -21.72
CA VAL A 294 -0.15 3.30 -22.93
C VAL A 294 0.74 3.65 -24.11
N LYS A 295 1.40 2.63 -24.68
CA LYS A 295 2.33 2.80 -25.81
C LYS A 295 1.64 3.43 -27.02
N GLU A 296 0.43 3.01 -27.33
CA GLU A 296 -0.29 3.47 -28.52
C GLU A 296 -0.93 4.86 -28.35
N TYR A 297 -0.70 5.54 -27.21
CA TYR A 297 -1.33 6.80 -26.90
C TYR A 297 -0.47 7.98 -27.37
N VAL A 298 -0.80 8.51 -28.53
CA VAL A 298 -0.18 9.72 -29.07
C VAL A 298 -0.67 10.94 -28.30
N LEU A 299 0.28 11.72 -27.77
CA LEU A 299 -0.01 12.94 -27.04
C LEU A 299 0.92 14.07 -27.49
N SER A 300 0.34 15.18 -27.92
CA SER A 300 1.05 16.45 -28.04
C SER A 300 0.54 17.45 -27.00
N ALA A 301 1.36 18.47 -26.72
CA ALA A 301 0.99 19.55 -25.82
C ALA A 301 1.39 20.92 -26.38
N LYS A 302 0.53 21.89 -26.16
CA LYS A 302 0.80 23.31 -26.44
C LYS A 302 0.82 24.08 -25.14
N ILE A 303 1.80 24.97 -25.00
CA ILE A 303 1.99 25.81 -23.82
C ILE A 303 1.74 27.26 -24.22
N GLU A 304 0.64 27.84 -23.74
CA GLU A 304 0.30 29.24 -23.99
C GLU A 304 0.06 29.96 -22.66
N GLY A 305 0.83 31.03 -22.40
CA GLY A 305 0.66 31.83 -21.18
C GLY A 305 0.81 31.04 -19.87
N GLY A 306 1.64 29.98 -19.87
CA GLY A 306 1.82 29.09 -18.73
C GLY A 306 0.70 28.06 -18.52
N ARG A 307 -0.27 27.99 -19.44
CA ARG A 307 -1.32 26.96 -19.46
C ARG A 307 -0.99 25.90 -20.50
N VAL A 308 -1.09 24.64 -20.09
CA VAL A 308 -0.88 23.48 -20.96
C VAL A 308 -2.22 23.02 -21.50
N THR A 309 -2.28 22.84 -22.82
CA THR A 309 -3.39 22.20 -23.52
C THR A 309 -2.87 20.93 -24.17
N TYR A 310 -3.51 19.80 -23.86
CA TYR A 310 -3.15 18.49 -24.39
C TYR A 310 -4.00 18.14 -25.61
N PHE A 311 -3.39 17.52 -26.61
CA PHE A 311 -4.06 17.02 -27.80
C PHE A 311 -3.72 15.54 -27.99
N GLU A 312 -4.75 14.69 -28.09
CA GLU A 312 -4.58 13.23 -28.29
C GLU A 312 -4.35 12.93 -29.79
N ARG A 313 -3.28 13.50 -30.34
CA ARG A 313 -2.87 13.38 -31.74
C ARG A 313 -1.42 13.83 -31.93
N MET A 314 -0.88 13.59 -33.13
CA MET A 314 0.41 14.16 -33.53
C MET A 314 0.34 15.70 -33.57
N PRO A 315 1.48 16.40 -33.39
CA PRO A 315 1.59 17.83 -33.57
C PRO A 315 1.07 18.30 -34.94
N GLU A 316 0.21 19.31 -34.95
CA GLU A 316 -0.26 19.96 -36.20
C GLU A 316 0.63 21.15 -36.61
N GLY A 317 1.49 21.64 -35.71
CA GLY A 317 2.33 22.81 -35.92
C GLY A 317 3.60 22.79 -35.06
N PRO A 318 4.56 23.69 -35.35
CA PRO A 318 5.84 23.77 -34.63
C PRO A 318 5.73 24.30 -33.20
N ASP A 319 4.57 24.82 -32.81
CA ASP A 319 4.21 25.31 -31.48
C ASP A 319 3.65 24.22 -30.57
N GLU A 320 3.45 23.01 -31.08
CA GLU A 320 3.08 21.83 -30.31
C GLU A 320 4.30 20.92 -30.07
N ILE A 321 4.44 20.45 -28.84
CA ILE A 321 5.49 19.52 -28.42
C ILE A 321 4.92 18.11 -28.47
N LEU A 322 5.57 17.20 -29.19
CA LEU A 322 5.27 15.77 -29.11
C LEU A 322 5.72 15.23 -27.75
N LEU A 323 4.82 14.59 -27.01
CA LEU A 323 5.12 13.95 -25.73
C LEU A 323 5.27 12.43 -25.89
N THR A 324 4.35 11.83 -26.63
CA THR A 324 4.38 10.40 -26.99
C THR A 324 3.85 10.19 -28.39
N ASP A 325 4.36 9.18 -29.09
CA ASP A 325 3.78 8.70 -30.36
C ASP A 325 3.09 7.34 -30.20
N ASP A 326 2.88 6.60 -31.30
CA ASP A 326 2.19 5.31 -31.28
C ASP A 326 3.16 4.11 -31.18
N GLY A 327 4.47 4.36 -31.24
CA GLY A 327 5.50 3.33 -31.20
C GLY A 327 5.38 2.29 -32.32
N GLU A 328 4.77 2.63 -33.46
CA GLU A 328 4.61 1.73 -34.61
C GLU A 328 5.70 1.94 -35.68
N ASP A 329 6.11 0.84 -36.32
CA ASP A 329 7.10 0.82 -37.41
C ASP A 329 8.40 1.57 -37.06
N GLU A 330 8.76 2.60 -37.83
CA GLU A 330 9.97 3.41 -37.63
C GLU A 330 9.89 4.32 -36.39
N ARG A 331 8.70 4.45 -35.77
CA ARG A 331 8.47 5.22 -34.54
C ARG A 331 8.62 4.37 -33.28
N ALA A 332 8.80 3.06 -33.40
CA ALA A 332 9.10 2.23 -32.25
C ALA A 332 10.47 2.58 -31.67
N ASP A 333 10.50 2.96 -30.39
CA ASP A 333 11.75 3.20 -29.68
C ASP A 333 12.70 2.00 -29.79
N LEU A 334 13.97 2.28 -30.13
CA LEU A 334 15.01 1.27 -30.05
C LEU A 334 15.48 1.14 -28.60
N LEU A 335 15.97 -0.04 -28.22
CA LEU A 335 16.50 -0.28 -26.87
C LEU A 335 17.51 0.78 -26.40
N LYS A 336 18.32 1.32 -27.34
CA LYS A 336 19.27 2.41 -27.05
C LYS A 336 18.58 3.74 -26.66
N ASP A 337 17.46 4.06 -27.27
CA ASP A 337 16.72 5.32 -27.07
C ASP A 337 15.96 5.24 -25.75
N VAL A 338 15.42 4.05 -25.43
CA VAL A 338 14.81 3.79 -24.13
C VAL A 338 15.84 3.80 -22.99
N VAL A 339 17.01 3.17 -23.16
CA VAL A 339 18.10 3.20 -22.15
C VAL A 339 18.67 4.60 -21.96
N ALA A 340 18.67 5.44 -22.99
CA ALA A 340 19.07 6.85 -22.90
C ALA A 340 17.99 7.74 -22.26
N GLY A 341 16.77 7.22 -22.07
CA GLY A 341 15.60 8.00 -21.65
C GLY A 341 15.18 9.05 -22.68
N GLU A 342 15.52 8.81 -23.95
CA GLU A 342 15.21 9.65 -25.12
C GLU A 342 14.02 9.11 -25.94
N GLY A 343 13.53 7.92 -25.59
CA GLY A 343 12.37 7.31 -26.20
C GLY A 343 11.05 8.05 -25.91
N ASN A 344 10.09 7.91 -26.80
CA ASN A 344 8.78 8.56 -26.75
C ASN A 344 7.60 7.61 -27.00
N ASP A 345 7.80 6.29 -27.00
CA ASP A 345 6.71 5.30 -26.96
C ASP A 345 5.87 5.48 -25.68
N VAL A 346 6.53 5.80 -24.57
CA VAL A 346 5.90 6.08 -23.27
C VAL A 346 6.59 7.24 -22.58
N LEU A 347 5.79 8.12 -21.98
CA LEU A 347 6.28 9.35 -21.37
C LEU A 347 7.14 9.06 -20.13
N THR A 348 8.39 9.50 -20.17
CA THR A 348 9.23 9.67 -18.98
C THR A 348 9.50 11.15 -18.76
N LEU A 349 9.09 11.65 -17.59
CA LEU A 349 9.23 13.04 -17.20
C LEU A 349 10.63 13.31 -16.67
N ASN A 350 11.34 14.26 -17.29
CA ASN A 350 12.51 14.91 -16.71
C ASN A 350 12.11 16.25 -16.06
N ALA A 351 13.05 16.88 -15.34
CA ALA A 351 12.80 18.13 -14.63
C ALA A 351 12.25 19.26 -15.52
N LYS A 352 12.81 19.43 -16.73
CA LYS A 352 12.39 20.45 -17.69
C LYS A 352 10.97 20.17 -18.17
N LEU A 353 10.72 18.96 -18.66
CA LEU A 353 9.42 18.56 -19.20
C LEU A 353 8.34 18.61 -18.12
N ALA A 354 8.62 18.15 -16.90
CA ALA A 354 7.70 18.23 -15.78
C ALA A 354 7.33 19.68 -15.44
N ARG A 355 8.29 20.61 -15.51
CA ARG A 355 8.05 22.04 -15.29
C ARG A 355 7.24 22.66 -16.44
N ASP A 356 7.62 22.39 -17.68
CA ASP A 356 6.96 22.90 -18.89
C ASP A 356 5.50 22.44 -18.95
N LEU A 357 5.22 21.20 -18.51
CA LEU A 357 3.87 20.63 -18.43
C LEU A 357 3.09 21.06 -17.18
N GLY A 358 3.65 21.94 -16.34
CA GLY A 358 2.99 22.41 -15.12
C GLY A 358 2.77 21.34 -14.05
N LEU A 359 3.41 20.17 -14.19
CA LEU A 359 3.36 19.08 -13.21
C LEU A 359 4.31 19.34 -12.04
N SER A 360 5.49 19.89 -12.32
CA SER A 360 6.47 20.33 -11.33
C SER A 360 6.37 21.84 -11.08
N LYS A 361 6.48 22.25 -9.81
CA LYS A 361 6.49 23.65 -9.40
C LYS A 361 7.87 24.30 -9.45
N GLY A 362 8.92 23.51 -9.62
CA GLY A 362 10.29 24.02 -9.71
C GLY A 362 11.35 22.93 -9.87
N THR A 363 12.57 23.37 -10.13
CA THR A 363 13.75 22.51 -10.27
C THR A 363 14.79 22.95 -9.26
N VAL A 364 15.17 22.06 -8.34
CA VAL A 364 15.97 22.38 -7.14
C VAL A 364 16.86 21.21 -6.73
N ASP A 365 18.11 21.49 -6.33
CA ASP A 365 19.10 20.44 -6.03
C ASP A 365 19.43 20.34 -4.54
N THR A 366 18.99 21.30 -3.73
CA THR A 366 19.15 21.28 -2.27
C THR A 366 17.83 21.55 -1.55
N LEU A 367 17.76 21.18 -0.26
CA LEU A 367 16.61 21.49 0.59
C LEU A 367 16.42 23.01 0.73
N GLU A 368 17.51 23.78 0.76
CA GLU A 368 17.45 25.24 0.85
C GLU A 368 16.85 25.83 -0.43
N ASP A 369 17.30 25.39 -1.61
CA ASP A 369 16.73 25.82 -2.90
C ASP A 369 15.25 25.47 -3.01
N LEU A 370 14.86 24.26 -2.55
CA LEU A 370 13.46 23.83 -2.48
C LEU A 370 12.62 24.80 -1.66
N LEU A 371 13.08 25.15 -0.47
CA LEU A 371 12.33 26.04 0.42
C LEU A 371 12.30 27.48 -0.12
N ILE A 372 13.38 27.95 -0.74
CA ILE A 372 13.40 29.24 -1.44
C ILE A 372 12.35 29.26 -2.57
N GLU A 373 12.30 28.23 -3.41
CA GLU A 373 11.32 28.11 -4.51
C GLU A 373 9.88 28.00 -3.98
N MET A 374 9.70 27.45 -2.77
CA MET A 374 8.41 27.46 -2.07
C MET A 374 8.03 28.81 -1.45
N GLY A 375 8.92 29.80 -1.49
CA GLY A 375 8.74 31.14 -0.92
C GLY A 375 9.25 31.32 0.51
N HIS A 376 10.05 30.37 1.02
CA HIS A 376 10.59 30.36 2.38
C HIS A 376 12.11 30.56 2.39
N SER A 377 12.59 31.81 2.31
CA SER A 377 14.03 32.06 2.22
C SER A 377 14.76 32.02 3.58
N ARG A 378 14.12 32.43 4.68
CA ARG A 378 14.76 32.56 6.01
C ARG A 378 13.84 32.27 7.19
N ASP A 379 12.55 32.12 6.94
CA ASP A 379 11.46 31.89 7.88
C ASP A 379 11.23 30.40 8.16
N TRP A 380 12.30 29.59 8.11
CA TRP A 380 12.21 28.16 8.34
C TRP A 380 13.35 27.63 9.22
N SER A 381 13.14 26.45 9.78
CA SER A 381 14.16 25.67 10.46
C SER A 381 13.91 24.17 10.26
N GLU A 382 14.97 23.43 9.97
CA GLU A 382 14.93 21.97 9.91
C GLU A 382 14.74 21.34 11.30
N ILE A 383 13.88 20.34 11.40
CA ILE A 383 13.71 19.51 12.59
C ILE A 383 14.86 18.49 12.64
N LYS A 384 15.93 18.83 13.38
CA LYS A 384 17.16 18.01 13.47
C LYS A 384 17.04 16.78 14.38
N ASP A 385 16.09 16.79 15.31
CA ASP A 385 15.80 15.70 16.25
C ASP A 385 14.83 14.65 15.66
N GLY A 386 14.49 14.77 14.38
CA GLY A 386 13.67 13.82 13.65
C GLY A 386 14.33 12.45 13.49
N ARG A 387 13.52 11.40 13.53
CA ARG A 387 13.98 10.00 13.48
C ARG A 387 13.73 9.32 12.14
N ALA A 388 13.27 10.02 11.11
CA ALA A 388 12.94 9.44 9.81
C ALA A 388 14.04 8.55 9.23
N ARG A 389 15.28 9.05 9.18
CA ARG A 389 16.44 8.28 8.69
C ARG A 389 16.67 7.01 9.51
N GLN A 390 16.54 7.09 10.85
CA GLN A 390 16.68 5.94 11.73
C GLN A 390 15.56 4.93 11.54
N ILE A 391 14.30 5.38 11.40
CA ILE A 391 13.12 4.54 11.19
C ILE A 391 13.27 3.75 9.89
N LEU A 392 13.56 4.44 8.79
CA LEU A 392 13.73 3.84 7.46
C LEU A 392 14.93 2.87 7.44
N SER A 393 16.09 3.30 7.95
CA SER A 393 17.29 2.45 7.99
C SER A 393 17.10 1.20 8.83
N ARG A 394 16.47 1.34 10.01
CA ARG A 394 16.16 0.21 10.89
C ARG A 394 15.19 -0.76 10.24
N TRP A 395 14.15 -0.26 9.58
CA TRP A 395 13.22 -1.10 8.83
C TRP A 395 13.95 -1.94 7.79
N SER A 396 14.77 -1.31 6.94
CA SER A 396 15.56 -1.99 5.91
C SER A 396 16.52 -3.03 6.50
N SER A 397 17.20 -2.72 7.61
CA SER A 397 18.14 -3.66 8.26
C SER A 397 17.42 -4.83 8.93
N ASP A 398 16.31 -4.56 9.62
CA ASP A 398 15.53 -5.56 10.32
C ASP A 398 14.85 -6.50 9.32
N LEU A 399 14.37 -5.99 8.18
CA LEU A 399 13.83 -6.77 7.07
C LEU A 399 14.90 -7.65 6.42
N THR A 400 16.09 -7.11 6.14
CA THR A 400 17.22 -7.88 5.60
C THR A 400 17.57 -9.05 6.51
N SER A 401 17.61 -8.79 7.83
CA SER A 401 17.85 -9.82 8.83
C SER A 401 16.74 -10.86 8.85
N ALA A 402 15.47 -10.44 8.83
CA ALA A 402 14.31 -11.32 8.80
C ALA A 402 14.29 -12.24 7.56
N MET A 403 14.61 -11.71 6.36
CA MET A 403 14.73 -12.52 5.15
C MET A 403 15.84 -13.56 5.26
N ARG A 404 16.97 -13.21 5.87
CA ARG A 404 18.07 -14.15 6.15
C ARG A 404 17.67 -15.20 7.18
N ASP A 405 16.91 -14.81 8.20
CA ASP A 405 16.41 -15.72 9.22
C ASP A 405 15.47 -16.75 8.60
N LEU A 406 14.47 -16.30 7.82
CA LEU A 406 13.52 -17.19 7.13
C LEU A 406 14.21 -18.12 6.13
N ARG A 407 15.18 -17.62 5.34
CA ARG A 407 15.80 -18.41 4.26
C ARG A 407 16.90 -19.36 4.74
N VAL A 408 17.64 -18.99 5.78
CA VAL A 408 18.87 -19.69 6.17
C VAL A 408 18.83 -20.13 7.63
N ARG A 409 18.68 -19.20 8.57
CA ARG A 409 18.91 -19.50 9.99
C ARG A 409 17.82 -20.38 10.60
N ILE A 410 16.57 -20.14 10.26
CA ILE A 410 15.43 -20.91 10.77
C ILE A 410 15.45 -22.35 10.23
N PRO A 411 15.61 -22.60 8.92
CA PRO A 411 15.80 -23.96 8.41
C PRO A 411 16.95 -24.72 9.08
N GLN A 412 18.10 -24.06 9.30
CA GLN A 412 19.23 -24.65 10.03
C GLN A 412 18.85 -25.03 11.47
N ARG A 413 18.26 -24.10 12.22
CA ARG A 413 17.80 -24.36 13.60
C ARG A 413 16.75 -25.47 13.67
N LEU A 414 15.88 -25.61 12.68
CA LEU A 414 14.91 -26.70 12.61
C LEU A 414 15.58 -28.05 12.35
N ALA A 415 16.60 -28.08 11.48
CA ALA A 415 17.36 -29.29 11.17
C ALA A 415 18.20 -29.79 12.35
N GLU A 416 18.66 -28.88 13.22
CA GLU A 416 19.43 -29.21 14.44
C GLU A 416 18.57 -29.84 15.55
N ILE A 417 17.24 -29.76 15.48
CA ILE A 417 16.37 -30.33 16.52
C ILE A 417 16.31 -31.85 16.38
N ASN A 418 17.04 -32.53 17.26
CA ASN A 418 16.99 -33.98 17.41
C ASN A 418 15.82 -34.40 18.34
N PRO A 419 14.85 -35.20 17.86
CA PRO A 419 13.71 -35.64 18.68
C PRO A 419 14.06 -36.60 19.82
N GLY A 420 15.28 -37.15 19.88
CA GLY A 420 15.67 -38.06 20.96
C GLY A 420 14.82 -39.34 21.06
N GLY A 421 15.10 -40.18 22.05
CA GLY A 421 14.45 -41.49 22.21
C GLY A 421 13.39 -41.52 23.30
N THR A 422 13.49 -40.64 24.30
CA THR A 422 12.58 -40.60 25.44
C THR A 422 11.38 -39.67 25.19
N PHE A 423 10.28 -39.89 25.93
CA PHE A 423 9.10 -39.01 25.87
C PHE A 423 9.43 -37.54 26.20
N GLN A 424 10.29 -37.32 27.20
CA GLN A 424 10.70 -35.97 27.61
C GLN A 424 11.51 -35.26 26.52
N GLU A 425 12.43 -35.98 25.87
CA GLU A 425 13.22 -35.44 24.75
C GLU A 425 12.33 -35.09 23.55
N ARG A 426 11.42 -35.99 23.16
CA ARG A 426 10.47 -35.72 22.07
C ARG A 426 9.58 -34.52 22.37
N THR A 427 9.06 -34.43 23.59
CA THR A 427 8.25 -33.29 24.03
C THR A 427 9.03 -31.98 23.97
N ARG A 428 10.29 -31.98 24.43
CA ARG A 428 11.17 -30.80 24.36
C ARG A 428 11.46 -30.40 22.92
N ALA A 429 11.75 -31.36 22.05
CA ALA A 429 11.99 -31.13 20.63
C ALA A 429 10.77 -30.51 19.93
N ARG A 430 9.56 -31.02 20.18
CA ARG A 430 8.31 -30.42 19.66
C ARG A 430 8.10 -29.02 20.19
N GLY A 431 8.36 -28.76 21.48
CA GLY A 431 8.30 -27.42 22.07
C GLY A 431 9.26 -26.42 21.41
N GLN A 432 10.49 -26.85 21.10
CA GLN A 432 11.46 -26.04 20.35
C GLN A 432 10.98 -25.76 18.92
N ARG A 433 10.49 -26.77 18.20
CA ARG A 433 9.93 -26.60 16.85
C ARG A 433 8.78 -25.60 16.84
N LYS A 434 7.81 -25.75 17.74
CA LYS A 434 6.67 -24.82 17.86
C LYS A 434 7.12 -23.38 18.05
N ARG A 435 8.11 -23.13 18.92
CA ARG A 435 8.64 -21.78 19.14
C ARG A 435 9.26 -21.19 17.87
N ILE A 436 9.98 -21.99 17.08
CA ILE A 436 10.57 -21.53 15.82
C ILE A 436 9.48 -21.25 14.77
N LEU A 437 8.46 -22.09 14.66
CA LEU A 437 7.34 -21.85 13.75
C LEU A 437 6.57 -20.56 14.13
N GLN A 438 6.39 -20.31 15.43
CA GLN A 438 5.79 -19.06 15.92
C GLN A 438 6.66 -17.83 15.62
N GLU A 439 7.99 -17.98 15.68
CA GLU A 439 8.94 -16.94 15.27
C GLU A 439 8.77 -16.62 13.78
N MET A 440 8.67 -17.63 12.92
CA MET A 440 8.37 -17.45 11.49
C MET A 440 7.05 -16.70 11.26
N GLN A 441 5.99 -17.09 11.97
CA GLN A 441 4.70 -16.39 11.88
C GLN A 441 4.82 -14.92 12.27
N GLY A 442 5.63 -14.61 13.29
CA GLY A 442 5.92 -13.25 13.71
C GLY A 442 6.61 -12.43 12.62
N LEU A 443 7.58 -13.02 11.92
CA LEU A 443 8.29 -12.36 10.80
C LEU A 443 7.36 -12.12 9.60
N PHE A 444 6.57 -13.12 9.20
CA PHE A 444 5.60 -12.95 8.10
C PHE A 444 4.56 -11.88 8.43
N ARG A 445 4.04 -11.86 9.66
CA ARG A 445 3.06 -10.85 10.08
C ARG A 445 3.67 -9.45 10.11
N LYS A 446 4.90 -9.29 10.62
CA LYS A 446 5.58 -8.00 10.72
C LYS A 446 5.88 -7.39 9.35
N TYR A 447 6.28 -8.21 8.37
CA TYR A 447 6.70 -7.76 7.04
C TYR A 447 5.75 -8.19 5.91
N GLN A 448 4.48 -8.41 6.23
CA GLN A 448 3.47 -8.86 5.27
C GLN A 448 3.32 -7.89 4.08
N GLU A 449 3.53 -6.58 4.30
CA GLU A 449 3.48 -5.58 3.23
C GLU A 449 4.57 -5.80 2.16
N VAL A 450 5.70 -6.40 2.53
CA VAL A 450 6.81 -6.71 1.62
C VAL A 450 6.58 -8.05 0.94
N PHE A 451 6.16 -9.06 1.71
CA PHE A 451 5.92 -10.42 1.22
C PHE A 451 4.63 -10.55 0.40
N GLY A 452 3.73 -9.57 0.51
CA GLY A 452 2.35 -9.67 0.03
C GLY A 452 1.45 -10.23 1.12
N GLU A 453 0.35 -9.53 1.41
CA GLU A 453 -0.56 -9.89 2.51
C GLU A 453 -1.14 -11.29 2.35
N ASP A 454 -1.63 -11.64 1.16
CA ASP A 454 -2.23 -12.96 0.90
C ASP A 454 -1.18 -14.08 1.03
N ALA A 455 0.02 -13.87 0.49
CA ALA A 455 1.11 -14.82 0.58
C ALA A 455 1.57 -15.01 2.04
N ALA A 456 1.74 -13.92 2.78
CA ALA A 456 2.08 -13.96 4.20
C ALA A 456 0.98 -14.63 5.03
N ALA A 457 -0.30 -14.35 4.75
CA ALA A 457 -1.44 -14.97 5.42
C ALA A 457 -1.49 -16.49 5.17
N GLN A 458 -1.27 -16.91 3.92
CA GLN A 458 -1.20 -18.33 3.57
C GLN A 458 -0.05 -19.03 4.29
N GLU A 459 1.14 -18.44 4.33
CA GLU A 459 2.28 -18.99 5.06
C GLU A 459 2.02 -19.07 6.56
N ILE A 460 1.42 -18.03 7.15
CA ILE A 460 1.03 -18.05 8.57
C ILE A 460 0.05 -19.19 8.85
N SER A 461 -0.91 -19.42 7.96
CA SER A 461 -1.89 -20.52 8.05
C SER A 461 -1.23 -21.90 7.96
N ASN A 462 -0.31 -22.08 7.01
CA ASN A 462 0.48 -23.31 6.86
C ASN A 462 1.29 -23.60 8.14
N LEU A 463 1.92 -22.57 8.71
CA LEU A 463 2.68 -22.68 9.95
C LEU A 463 1.79 -23.02 11.16
N SER A 464 0.57 -22.45 11.24
CA SER A 464 -0.41 -22.81 12.27
C SER A 464 -0.79 -24.28 12.20
N THR A 465 -1.04 -24.79 11.00
CA THR A 465 -1.38 -26.21 10.78
C THR A 465 -0.24 -27.12 11.25
N GLN A 466 1.01 -26.76 10.98
CA GLN A 466 2.17 -27.52 11.45
C GLN A 466 2.29 -27.50 12.99
N ILE A 467 2.00 -26.36 13.63
CA ILE A 467 1.99 -26.26 15.10
C ILE A 467 0.89 -27.17 15.69
N GLU A 468 -0.30 -27.17 15.11
CA GLU A 468 -1.41 -28.02 15.55
C GLU A 468 -1.08 -29.51 15.40
N LEU A 469 -0.43 -29.91 14.30
CA LEU A 469 0.05 -31.29 14.13
C LEU A 469 1.05 -31.67 15.23
N LEU A 470 2.00 -30.80 15.57
CA LEU A 470 2.95 -31.05 16.66
C LEU A 470 2.24 -31.20 18.02
N ASP A 471 1.16 -30.44 18.26
CA ASP A 471 0.34 -30.56 19.47
C ASP A 471 -0.41 -31.90 19.52
N GLN A 472 -1.02 -32.31 18.41
CA GLN A 472 -1.70 -33.60 18.31
C GLN A 472 -0.73 -34.77 18.54
N GLU A 473 0.46 -34.72 17.93
CA GLU A 473 1.47 -35.75 18.16
C GLU A 473 1.94 -35.79 19.61
N GLN A 474 2.11 -34.62 20.26
CA GLN A 474 2.49 -34.54 21.67
C GLN A 474 1.41 -35.16 22.56
N GLN A 475 0.13 -34.93 22.27
CA GLN A 475 -0.99 -35.52 22.99
C GLN A 475 -1.03 -37.04 22.84
N ARG A 476 -0.84 -37.56 21.62
CA ARG A 476 -0.79 -39.01 21.35
C ARG A 476 0.35 -39.68 22.12
N ASP A 477 1.54 -39.10 22.05
CA ASP A 477 2.73 -39.60 22.75
C ASP A 477 2.53 -39.60 24.28
N ALA A 478 1.86 -38.57 24.82
CA ALA A 478 1.51 -38.51 26.24
C ALA A 478 0.47 -39.57 26.65
N GLN A 479 -0.48 -39.89 25.78
CA GLN A 479 -1.44 -40.98 26.02
C GLN A 479 -0.76 -42.35 25.98
N GLU A 480 0.14 -42.58 25.03
CA GLU A 480 0.93 -43.82 24.96
C GLU A 480 1.81 -44.00 26.19
N GLN A 481 2.47 -42.94 26.66
CA GLN A 481 3.30 -42.96 27.86
C GLN A 481 2.48 -43.25 29.13
N ARG A 482 1.21 -42.83 29.19
CA ARG A 482 0.31 -43.15 30.32
C ARG A 482 -0.22 -44.58 30.30
N ARG A 483 -0.22 -45.23 29.12
CA ARG A 483 -0.65 -46.62 28.96
C ARG A 483 0.45 -47.64 29.25
N ARG A 484 1.72 -47.21 29.21
CA ARG A 484 2.88 -47.96 29.66
C ARG A 484 3.09 -47.73 31.15
#